data_AF-A0A919XYM9-F1
#
_entry.id   AF-A0A919XYM9-F1
#
_cell.length_a   1.000
_cell.length_b   1.000
_cell.length_c   1.000
_cell.angle_alpha   90.00
_cell.angle_beta   90.00
_cell.angle_gamma   90.00
#
_symmetry.space_group_name_H-M   'P 1'
#
loop_
_entity.id
_entity.type
_entity.pdbx_description
1 polymer ?
#
loop_
_entity_poly.entity_id
_entity_poly.type
_entity_poly.pdbx_seq_one_letter_code
_entity_poly.pdbx_strand_id
1 'polypeptide(L)' 'MKVLLVIIAFCGIAGMDLPDMIKNKQWRNLAIYSAIFLSVLTFGVLVASDIKVPSPIKAIQVIYRDILGLSFKAS' A
#
# COMPACT_ATOMS: atom_id res chain seq x y z
N MET A 1 -5.77 0.69 17.98
CA MET A 1 -5.10 -0.64 18.02
C MET A 1 -4.60 -1.13 16.65
N LYS A 2 -5.40 -1.08 15.57
CA LYS A 2 -5.00 -1.56 14.23
C LYS A 2 -3.74 -0.86 13.67
N VAL A 3 -3.63 0.46 13.83
CA VAL A 3 -2.47 1.26 13.34
C VAL A 3 -1.15 0.83 14.00
N LEU A 4 -1.15 0.49 15.29
CA LEU A 4 0.04 0.01 15.99
C LEU A 4 0.57 -1.31 15.39
N LEU A 5 -0.33 -2.23 15.03
CA LEU A 5 0.04 -3.48 14.36
C LEU A 5 0.68 -3.21 12.99
N VAL A 6 0.14 -2.25 12.23
CA VAL A 6 0.72 -1.84 10.94
C VAL A 6 2.13 -1.28 11.15
N ILE A 7 2.33 -0.36 12.09
CA ILE A 7 3.65 0.24 12.34
C ILE A 7 4.67 -0.83 12.77
N ILE A 8 4.29 -1.75 13.67
CA ILE A 8 5.18 -2.83 14.12
C ILE A 8 5.58 -3.75 12.95
N ALA A 9 4.62 -4.14 12.12
CA ALA A 9 4.88 -4.98 10.95
C ALA A 9 5.84 -4.30 9.96
N PHE A 10 5.60 -3.02 9.65
CA PHE A 10 6.47 -2.26 8.75
C PHE A 10 7.86 -2.04 9.37
N CYS A 11 7.98 -1.76 10.67
CA CYS A 11 9.28 -1.69 11.34
C CYS A 11 10.06 -3.02 11.24
N GLY A 12 9.38 -4.17 11.35
CA GLY A 12 9.99 -5.48 11.18
C GLY A 12 10.55 -5.69 9.76
N ILE A 13 9.75 -5.37 8.73
CA ILE A 13 10.16 -5.45 7.32
C ILE A 13 11.36 -4.54 7.07
N ALA A 14 11.26 -3.28 7.49
CA ALA A 14 12.32 -2.30 7.36
C ALA A 14 13.62 -2.77 8.04
N GLY A 15 13.52 -3.32 9.25
CA GLY A 15 14.67 -3.84 10.00
C GLY A 15 15.40 -5.01 9.32
N MET A 16 14.72 -5.79 8.47
CA MET A 16 15.33 -6.88 7.69
C MET A 16 15.88 -6.39 6.35
N ASP A 17 15.15 -5.53 5.64
CA ASP A 17 15.50 -5.10 4.28
C ASP A 17 16.57 -4.00 4.24
N LEU A 18 16.50 -3.00 5.15
CA LEU A 18 17.46 -1.88 5.18
C LEU A 18 18.92 -2.30 5.42
N PRO A 19 19.27 -3.18 6.37
CA PRO A 19 20.68 -3.47 6.65
C PRO A 19 21.40 -4.08 5.45
N ASP A 20 20.73 -4.91 4.64
CA ASP A 20 21.33 -5.51 3.45
C ASP A 20 21.56 -4.48 2.34
N MET A 21 20.61 -3.57 2.13
CA MET A 21 20.77 -2.47 1.17
C MET A 21 21.88 -1.48 1.56
N ILE A 22 22.00 -1.17 2.85
CA ILE A 22 23.04 -0.28 3.39
C ILE A 22 24.41 -0.94 3.26
N LYS A 23 24.55 -2.23 3.61
CA LYS A 23 25.80 -2.99 3.48
C LYS A 23 26.29 -3.05 2.03
N ASN A 24 25.39 -3.25 1.07
CA ASN A 24 25.73 -3.30 -0.35
C ASN A 24 25.92 -1.92 -1.01
N LYS A 25 25.91 -0.81 -0.25
CA LYS A 25 26.05 0.58 -0.77
C LYS A 25 25.08 0.91 -1.91
N GLN A 26 23.90 0.29 -1.95
CA GLN A 26 22.93 0.52 -3.02
C GLN A 26 22.06 1.75 -2.73
N TRP A 27 22.68 2.94 -2.66
CA TRP A 27 22.00 4.19 -2.29
C TRP A 27 20.81 4.54 -3.19
N ARG A 28 20.92 4.25 -4.50
CA ARG A 28 19.82 4.50 -5.44
C ARG A 28 18.63 3.57 -5.19
N ASN A 29 18.90 2.29 -4.93
CA ASN A 29 17.84 1.32 -4.64
C ASN A 29 17.23 1.57 -3.26
N LEU A 30 18.03 1.98 -2.29
CA LEU A 30 17.57 2.38 -0.96
C LEU A 30 16.62 3.58 -1.03
N ALA A 31 16.94 4.59 -1.86
CA ALA A 31 16.07 5.74 -2.05
C ALA A 31 14.72 5.35 -2.68
N ILE A 32 14.74 4.51 -3.72
CA ILE A 32 13.52 4.02 -4.39
C ILE A 32 12.69 3.17 -3.43
N TYR A 33 13.33 2.24 -2.72
CA TYR A 33 12.68 1.42 -1.71
C TYR A 33 12.03 2.29 -0.66
N SER A 34 12.75 3.25 -0.08
CA SER A 34 12.23 4.13 0.97
C SER A 34 11.02 4.94 0.48
N ALA A 35 11.07 5.50 -0.74
CA ALA A 35 9.96 6.27 -1.30
C ALA A 35 8.68 5.42 -1.48
N ILE A 36 8.83 4.21 -2.02
CA ILE A 36 7.71 3.27 -2.19
C ILE A 36 7.21 2.80 -0.82
N PHE A 37 8.13 2.45 0.08
CA PHE A 37 7.83 1.95 1.41
C PHE A 37 7.03 2.96 2.23
N LEU A 38 7.43 4.23 2.21
CA LEU A 38 6.68 5.34 2.82
C LEU A 38 5.28 5.52 2.21
N SER A 39 5.17 5.34 0.89
CA SER A 39 3.87 5.41 0.21
C SER A 39 2.94 4.31 0.72
N VAL A 40 3.40 3.06 0.75
CA VAL A 40 2.61 1.92 1.22
C VAL A 40 2.30 2.04 2.72
N LEU A 41 3.23 2.51 3.53
CA LEU A 41 3.02 2.78 4.95
C LEU A 41 1.89 3.80 5.15
N THR A 42 1.91 4.89 4.36
CA THR A 42 0.86 5.93 4.40
C THR A 42 -0.50 5.32 4.07
N PHE A 43 -0.60 4.50 3.01
CA PHE A 43 -1.83 3.78 2.68
C PHE A 43 -2.25 2.82 3.80
N GLY A 44 -1.32 2.07 4.39
CA GLY A 44 -1.59 1.17 5.50
C GLY A 44 -2.16 1.89 6.72
N VAL A 45 -1.62 3.06 7.06
CA VAL A 45 -2.13 3.90 8.15
C VAL A 45 -3.51 4.49 7.82
N LEU A 46 -3.72 4.96 6.59
CA LEU A 46 -5.03 5.46 6.14
C LEU A 46 -6.11 4.36 6.26
N VAL A 47 -5.83 3.15 5.78
CA VAL A 47 -6.73 2.00 5.88
C VAL A 47 -6.96 1.60 7.33
N ALA A 48 -5.91 1.55 8.16
CA ALA A 48 -6.02 1.19 9.57
C ALA A 48 -6.74 2.24 10.42
N SER A 49 -6.81 3.49 9.93
CA SER A 49 -7.55 4.61 10.55
C SER A 49 -9.02 4.64 10.11
N ASP A 50 -9.51 3.59 9.42
CA ASP A 50 -10.89 3.49 8.91
C ASP A 50 -11.26 4.64 7.93
N ILE A 51 -10.25 5.33 7.39
CA ILE A 51 -10.46 6.32 6.34
C ILE A 51 -10.89 5.53 5.11
N LYS A 52 -12.09 5.85 4.60
CA LYS A 52 -12.62 5.27 3.35
C LYS A 52 -11.73 5.69 2.19
N VAL A 53 -10.66 4.94 1.97
CA VAL A 53 -9.89 4.99 0.73
C VAL A 53 -10.85 4.49 -0.35
N PRO A 54 -11.18 5.30 -1.37
CA PRO A 54 -12.05 4.84 -2.45
C PRO A 54 -11.38 3.63 -3.09
N SER A 55 -11.99 2.46 -2.93
CA SER A 55 -11.44 1.23 -3.48
C SER A 55 -11.34 1.39 -5.00
N PRO A 56 -10.17 1.14 -5.62
CA PRO A 56 -10.02 1.15 -7.07
C PRO A 56 -11.03 0.22 -7.74
N ILE A 57 -11.43 -0.85 -7.04
CA ILE A 57 -12.45 -1.79 -7.50
C ILE A 57 -13.79 -1.07 -7.70
N LYS A 58 -14.17 -0.11 -6.83
CA LYS A 58 -15.39 0.68 -7.05
C LYS A 58 -15.28 1.58 -8.27
N ALA A 59 -14.11 2.17 -8.51
CA ALA A 59 -13.88 2.99 -9.71
C ALA A 59 -13.94 2.13 -10.98
N ILE A 60 -13.31 0.95 -10.97
CA ILE A 60 -13.38 -0.03 -12.06
C ILE A 60 -14.81 -0.51 -12.27
N GLN A 61 -15.56 -0.73 -11.19
CA GLN A 61 -16.96 -1.17 -11.25
C GLN A 61 -17.86 -0.09 -11.87
N VAL A 62 -17.62 1.20 -11.59
CA VAL A 62 -18.28 2.32 -12.26
C VAL A 62 -17.92 2.34 -13.75
N ILE A 63 -16.64 2.19 -14.10
CA ILE A 63 -16.21 2.12 -15.51
C ILE A 63 -16.87 0.94 -16.24
N TYR A 64 -16.87 -0.25 -15.63
CA TYR A 64 -17.51 -1.44 -16.21
C TYR A 64 -19.02 -1.27 -16.38
N ARG A 65 -19.68 -0.61 -15.44
CA ARG A 65 -21.14 -0.44 -15.45
C ARG A 65 -21.59 0.71 -16.36
N ASP A 66 -20.95 1.86 -16.26
CA ASP A 66 -21.35 3.10 -16.96
C ASP A 66 -20.72 3.25 -18.34
N ILE A 67 -19.50 2.76 -18.56
CA ILE A 67 -18.80 2.90 -19.85
C ILE A 67 -18.98 1.66 -20.71
N LEU A 68 -18.89 0.47 -20.12
CA LEU A 68 -18.97 -0.80 -20.84
C LEU A 68 -20.39 -1.41 -20.83
N GLY A 69 -21.30 -0.93 -19.97
CA GLY A 69 -22.67 -1.46 -19.87
C GLY A 69 -22.75 -2.90 -19.35
N LEU A 70 -21.64 -3.45 -18.85
CA LEU A 70 -21.56 -4.83 -18.40
C LEU A 70 -21.98 -4.91 -16.93
N SER A 71 -23.27 -5.20 -16.71
CA SER A 71 -23.81 -5.44 -15.37
C SER A 71 -23.45 -6.85 -14.90
N PHE A 72 -22.31 -7.02 -14.23
CA PHE A 72 -22.08 -8.24 -13.45
C PHE A 72 -23.01 -8.25 -12.25
N LYS A 73 -23.95 -9.20 -12.25
CA LYS A 73 -24.73 -9.57 -11.07
C LYS A 73 -23.74 -10.15 -10.06
N ALA A 74 -23.39 -9.37 -9.04
CA ALA A 74 -22.66 -9.90 -7.89
C ALA A 74 -23.56 -10.97 -7.24
N SER A 75 -23.15 -12.23 -7.35
CA SER A 75 -23.67 -13.32 -6.52
C SER A 75 -22.88 -13.42 -5.23
#